data_AF-A0A382GQS6-F1
#
_entry.id   AF-A0A382GQS6-F1
#
_cell.length_a   1.000
_cell.length_b   1.000
_cell.length_c   1.000
_cell.angle_alpha   90.00
_cell.angle_beta   90.00
_cell.angle_gamma   90.00
#
_symmetry.space_group_name_H-M   'P 1'
#
loop_
_entity.id
_entity.type
_entity.pdbx_description
1 polymer ?
#
loop_
_entity_poly.entity_id
_entity_poly.type
_entity_poly.pdbx_seq_one_letter_code
_entity_poly.pdbx_strand_id
1 'polypeptide(L)'
;MGLLLLLGIAWALSYHKREINIRPIFWGIGLQLIFALIILREDHWSFIGMSILGLLIITFLHQTDDSKLGGGIRSAFIVSAFSIISGFLVYQFAYTIHHIMGLSLIYMLSNSYFKWHQKSQRYAGSLFLISGIIFLISNNLYGKLIFQEFSNKIAYFLSLSDYGAQFLFANLANSEHFFPGSDSGWPGFGFQFAFKVLPTIVFFGGFMSVLYYWGIMQKVIIAMSRFMRWTIGTSGAETLSCSANIFVGQTEAPLLIKPFLDGMTKSELLTIMVGGFATIA
;
A
#
# COMPACT_ATOMS: atom_id res chain seq x y z
N MET A 1 -5.89 17.68 18.05
CA MET A 1 -4.90 18.52 18.78
C MET A 1 -3.47 18.01 18.59
N GLY A 2 -3.16 16.72 18.85
CA GLY A 2 -1.79 16.19 18.68
C GLY A 2 -1.17 16.39 17.29
N LEU A 3 -1.90 16.09 16.21
CA LEU A 3 -1.41 16.29 14.84
C LEU A 3 -1.02 17.77 14.56
N LEU A 4 -1.85 18.71 14.99
CA LEU A 4 -1.59 20.14 14.80
C LEU A 4 -0.36 20.61 15.60
N LEU A 5 -0.14 20.04 16.79
CA LEU A 5 1.06 20.30 17.58
C LEU A 5 2.32 19.80 16.86
N LEU A 6 2.29 18.57 16.33
CA LEU A 6 3.41 18.00 15.58
C LEU A 6 3.74 18.82 14.33
N LEU A 7 2.71 19.25 13.59
CA LEU A 7 2.89 20.16 12.45
C LEU A 7 3.42 21.53 12.88
N GLY A 8 2.97 22.04 14.03
CA GLY A 8 3.48 23.28 14.61
C GLY A 8 4.96 23.18 14.97
N ILE A 9 5.40 22.06 15.55
CA ILE A 9 6.81 21.79 15.86
C ILE A 9 7.62 21.66 14.55
N ALA A 10 7.13 20.90 13.57
CA ALA A 10 7.79 20.75 12.28
C ALA A 10 7.94 22.10 11.56
N TRP A 11 6.91 22.94 11.61
CA TRP A 11 6.95 24.30 11.08
C TRP A 11 7.90 25.21 11.86
N ALA A 12 7.93 25.09 13.20
CA ALA A 12 8.82 25.87 14.05
C ALA A 12 10.31 25.58 13.75
N LEU A 13 10.64 24.30 13.52
CA LEU A 13 11.97 23.80 13.17
C LEU A 13 12.32 23.94 11.69
N SER A 14 11.37 24.33 10.83
CA SER A 14 11.62 24.49 9.39
C SER A 14 12.55 25.68 9.12
N TYR A 15 13.60 25.44 8.33
CA TYR A 15 14.59 26.45 7.94
C TYR A 15 14.00 27.48 6.96
N HIS A 16 13.12 27.06 6.04
CA HIS A 16 12.50 27.91 5.02
C HIS A 16 10.98 28.01 5.17
N LYS A 17 10.50 28.69 6.22
CA LYS A 17 9.05 28.76 6.58
C LYS A 17 8.13 29.34 5.51
N ARG A 18 8.67 30.16 4.60
CA ARG A 18 7.90 30.84 3.54
C ARG A 18 7.84 30.06 2.23
N GLU A 19 8.68 29.04 2.06
CA GLU A 19 8.77 28.22 0.84
C GLU A 19 8.06 26.87 0.98
N ILE A 20 7.28 26.71 2.04
CA ILE A 20 6.57 25.47 2.33
C ILE A 20 5.49 25.25 1.28
N ASN A 21 5.67 24.20 0.48
CA ASN A 21 4.64 23.74 -0.44
C ASN A 21 3.54 23.02 0.36
N ILE A 22 2.34 23.56 0.32
CA ILE A 22 1.19 23.05 1.07
C ILE A 22 0.67 21.74 0.46
N ARG A 23 0.86 21.53 -0.86
CA ARG A 23 0.31 20.36 -1.56
C ARG A 23 0.85 19.04 -1.00
N PRO A 24 2.18 18.81 -0.83
CA PRO A 24 2.68 17.59 -0.23
C PRO A 24 2.19 17.35 1.20
N ILE A 25 2.10 18.40 2.02
CA ILE A 25 1.65 18.31 3.41
C ILE A 25 0.17 17.90 3.46
N PHE A 26 -0.66 18.59 2.69
CA PHE A 26 -2.10 18.33 2.63
C PHE A 26 -2.39 16.92 2.12
N TRP A 27 -1.76 16.49 1.02
CA TRP A 27 -1.96 15.14 0.48
C TRP A 27 -1.33 14.06 1.34
N GLY A 28 -0.17 14.29 1.94
CA GLY A 28 0.46 13.32 2.86
C GLY A 28 -0.44 13.02 4.06
N ILE A 29 -0.93 14.07 4.73
CA ILE A 29 -1.86 13.92 5.86
C ILE A 29 -3.21 13.37 5.38
N GLY A 30 -3.73 13.87 4.25
CA GLY A 30 -5.01 13.45 3.70
C GLY A 30 -5.05 11.96 3.38
N LEU A 31 -4.03 11.46 2.66
CA LEU A 31 -3.90 10.03 2.35
C LEU A 31 -3.73 9.21 3.63
N GLN A 32 -2.90 9.65 4.58
CA GLN A 32 -2.72 8.96 5.86
C GLN A 32 -4.04 8.84 6.64
N LEU A 33 -4.84 9.90 6.69
CA LEU A 33 -6.15 9.89 7.35
C LEU A 33 -7.17 9.03 6.61
N ILE A 34 -7.19 9.05 5.27
CA ILE A 34 -8.04 8.17 4.47
C ILE A 34 -7.71 6.70 4.77
N PHE A 35 -6.43 6.32 4.74
CA PHE A 35 -6.01 4.96 5.07
C PHE A 35 -6.37 4.57 6.51
N ALA A 36 -6.12 5.44 7.48
CA ALA A 36 -6.48 5.19 8.88
C ALA A 36 -7.98 4.97 9.05
N LEU A 37 -8.80 5.78 8.39
CA LEU A 37 -10.26 5.69 8.45
C LEU A 37 -10.79 4.40 7.78
N ILE A 38 -10.15 3.91 6.71
CA ILE A 38 -10.47 2.62 6.08
C ILE A 38 -10.12 1.44 7.00
N ILE A 39 -8.91 1.46 7.58
CA ILE A 39 -8.33 0.30 8.28
C ILE A 39 -8.80 0.20 9.74
N LEU A 40 -8.99 1.31 10.44
CA LEU A 40 -9.22 1.30 11.89
C LEU A 40 -10.70 1.36 12.29
N ARG A 41 -11.59 1.83 11.42
CA ARG A 41 -13.01 1.98 11.73
C ARG A 41 -13.88 0.86 11.14
N GLU A 42 -14.93 0.51 11.85
CA GLU A 42 -15.96 -0.48 11.48
C GLU A 42 -17.35 0.15 11.34
N ASP A 43 -17.41 1.36 10.79
CA ASP A 43 -18.65 2.10 10.64
C ASP A 43 -18.77 2.72 9.24
N HIS A 44 -19.85 3.47 9.01
CA HIS A 44 -20.11 4.11 7.72
C HIS A 44 -18.96 5.02 7.25
N TRP A 45 -18.14 5.52 8.17
CA TRP A 45 -16.96 6.29 7.80
C TRP A 45 -15.93 5.43 7.05
N SER A 46 -15.71 4.17 7.44
CA SER A 46 -14.86 3.23 6.69
C SER A 46 -15.29 3.14 5.22
N PHE A 47 -16.60 3.04 4.96
CA PHE A 47 -17.15 3.02 3.59
C PHE A 47 -16.87 4.33 2.84
N ILE A 48 -17.05 5.48 3.49
CA ILE A 48 -16.72 6.79 2.91
C ILE A 48 -15.23 6.84 2.51
N GLY A 49 -14.34 6.34 3.37
CA GLY A 49 -12.91 6.26 3.07
C GLY A 49 -12.60 5.42 1.84
N MET A 50 -13.20 4.23 1.75
CA MET A 50 -13.03 3.34 0.61
C MET A 50 -13.56 3.97 -0.69
N SER A 51 -14.71 4.66 -0.62
CA SER A 51 -15.25 5.39 -1.77
C SER A 51 -14.34 6.55 -2.21
N ILE A 52 -13.80 7.33 -1.27
CA ILE A 52 -12.85 8.41 -1.58
C ILE A 52 -11.57 7.84 -2.22
N LEU A 53 -10.99 6.80 -1.63
CA LEU A 53 -9.79 6.16 -2.18
C LEU A 53 -10.07 5.56 -3.56
N GLY A 54 -11.19 4.88 -3.74
CA GLY A 54 -11.62 4.33 -5.02
C GLY A 54 -11.75 5.40 -6.10
N LEU A 55 -12.39 6.53 -5.77
CA LEU A 55 -12.54 7.65 -6.68
C LEU A 55 -11.20 8.31 -7.05
N LEU A 56 -10.28 8.42 -6.09
CA LEU A 56 -8.90 8.88 -6.35
C LEU A 56 -8.18 7.94 -7.31
N ILE A 57 -8.30 6.62 -7.12
CA ILE A 57 -7.68 5.64 -8.02
C ILE A 57 -8.32 5.69 -9.41
N ILE A 58 -9.64 5.84 -9.52
CA ILE A 58 -10.34 5.94 -10.81
C ILE A 58 -9.91 7.20 -11.57
N THR A 59 -9.75 8.32 -10.85
CA THR A 59 -9.24 9.57 -11.42
C THR A 59 -7.79 9.40 -11.89
N PHE A 60 -6.95 8.74 -11.09
CA PHE A 60 -5.58 8.40 -11.49
C PHE A 60 -5.52 7.50 -12.74
N LEU A 61 -6.42 6.51 -12.86
CA LEU A 61 -6.48 5.64 -14.04
C LEU A 61 -6.83 6.41 -15.33
N HIS A 62 -7.58 7.50 -15.22
CA HIS A 62 -8.01 8.34 -16.34
C HIS A 62 -7.15 9.59 -16.57
N GLN A 63 -6.04 9.77 -15.83
CA GLN A 63 -5.17 10.95 -15.92
C GLN A 63 -4.60 11.25 -17.33
N THR A 64 -4.58 10.26 -18.23
CA THR A 64 -4.07 10.44 -19.60
C THR A 64 -5.15 10.92 -20.58
N ASP A 65 -6.42 10.83 -20.20
CA ASP A 65 -7.55 11.37 -20.94
C ASP A 65 -7.88 12.83 -20.50
N ASP A 66 -7.21 13.32 -19.44
CA ASP A 66 -7.31 14.69 -18.93
C ASP A 66 -7.07 15.76 -20.00
N SER A 67 -6.15 15.52 -20.95
CA SER A 67 -5.84 16.49 -22.02
C SER A 67 -6.99 16.67 -23.02
N LYS A 68 -7.91 15.71 -23.13
CA LYS A 68 -9.08 15.77 -24.02
C LYS A 68 -10.33 16.33 -23.34
N LEU A 69 -10.39 16.26 -22.01
CA LEU A 69 -11.54 16.67 -21.19
C LEU A 69 -11.41 18.08 -20.60
N GLY A 70 -10.43 18.87 -21.08
CA GLY A 70 -10.22 20.26 -20.66
C GLY A 70 -9.25 20.45 -19.49
N GLY A 71 -8.67 19.35 -18.97
CA GLY A 71 -7.58 19.34 -17.99
C GLY A 71 -7.95 19.77 -16.57
N GLY A 72 -7.18 19.26 -15.60
CA GLY A 72 -7.20 19.70 -14.22
C GLY A 72 -8.47 19.31 -13.45
N ILE A 73 -9.05 20.27 -12.72
CA ILE A 73 -10.20 20.03 -11.83
C ILE A 73 -11.46 19.64 -12.61
N ARG A 74 -11.61 20.10 -13.86
CA ARG A 74 -12.80 19.82 -14.67
C ARG A 74 -12.89 18.36 -15.09
N SER A 75 -11.79 17.76 -15.56
CA SER A 75 -11.76 16.34 -15.91
C SER A 75 -11.95 15.46 -14.67
N ALA A 76 -11.32 15.82 -13.55
CA ALA A 76 -11.53 15.14 -12.27
C ALA A 76 -13.01 15.15 -11.84
N PHE A 77 -13.71 16.30 -11.97
CA PHE A 77 -15.13 16.40 -11.64
C PHE A 77 -16.01 15.55 -12.57
N ILE A 78 -15.74 15.56 -13.88
CA ILE A 78 -16.47 14.75 -14.86
C ILE A 78 -16.30 13.25 -14.58
N VAL A 79 -15.06 12.79 -14.35
CA VAL A 79 -14.76 11.39 -14.02
C VAL A 79 -15.42 10.99 -12.70
N SER A 80 -15.39 11.88 -11.70
CA SER A 80 -16.04 11.66 -10.41
C SER A 80 -17.56 11.53 -10.54
N ALA A 81 -18.21 12.45 -11.26
CA ALA A 81 -19.65 12.42 -11.50
C ALA A 81 -20.06 11.14 -12.27
N PHE A 82 -19.33 10.77 -13.31
CA PHE A 82 -19.57 9.53 -14.05
C PHE A 82 -19.41 8.28 -13.17
N SER A 83 -18.40 8.27 -12.29
CA SER A 83 -18.16 7.16 -11.36
C SER A 83 -19.28 7.01 -10.33
N ILE A 84 -19.82 8.12 -9.83
CA ILE A 84 -20.95 8.12 -8.89
C ILE A 84 -22.24 7.62 -9.59
N ILE A 85 -22.52 8.11 -10.80
CA ILE A 85 -23.70 7.69 -11.58
C ILE A 85 -23.63 6.20 -11.92
N SER A 86 -22.47 5.73 -12.42
CA SER A 86 -22.27 4.30 -12.72
C SER A 86 -22.34 3.45 -11.46
N GLY A 87 -21.85 3.94 -10.32
CA GLY A 87 -22.00 3.28 -9.03
C GLY A 87 -23.45 3.12 -8.60
N PHE A 88 -24.27 4.18 -8.73
CA PHE A 88 -25.70 4.11 -8.44
C PHE A 88 -26.42 3.08 -9.34
N LEU A 89 -26.08 3.04 -10.63
CA LEU A 89 -26.62 2.04 -11.55
C LEU A 89 -26.25 0.61 -11.15
N VAL A 90 -25.00 0.37 -10.77
CA VAL A 90 -24.54 -0.96 -10.31
C VAL A 90 -25.24 -1.37 -9.01
N TYR A 91 -25.44 -0.43 -8.08
CA TYR A 91 -26.14 -0.69 -6.82
C TYR A 91 -27.60 -1.13 -7.03
N GLN A 92 -28.28 -0.57 -8.04
CA GLN A 92 -29.65 -0.96 -8.38
C GLN A 92 -29.77 -2.45 -8.77
N PHE A 93 -28.70 -3.04 -9.29
CA PHE A 93 -28.62 -4.46 -9.65
C PHE A 93 -27.85 -5.28 -8.61
N ALA A 94 -28.25 -5.16 -7.34
CA ALA A 94 -27.56 -5.76 -6.19
C ALA A 94 -27.27 -7.28 -6.34
N TYR A 95 -28.19 -8.05 -6.93
CA TYR A 95 -28.02 -9.49 -7.16
C TYR A 95 -26.94 -9.82 -8.19
N THR A 96 -26.65 -8.91 -9.12
CA THR A 96 -25.72 -9.12 -10.24
C THR A 96 -24.32 -8.55 -9.96
N ILE A 97 -24.09 -7.88 -8.82
CA ILE A 97 -22.80 -7.24 -8.49
C ILE A 97 -21.64 -8.23 -8.57
N HIS A 98 -21.81 -9.44 -8.04
CA HIS A 98 -20.75 -10.45 -8.04
C HIS A 98 -20.37 -10.88 -9.46
N HIS A 99 -21.35 -11.00 -10.36
CA HIS A 99 -21.12 -11.30 -11.76
C HIS A 99 -20.46 -10.15 -12.51
N ILE A 100 -20.88 -8.89 -12.25
CA ILE A 100 -20.27 -7.69 -12.85
C ILE A 100 -18.80 -7.56 -12.42
N MET A 101 -18.51 -7.78 -11.13
CA MET A 101 -17.15 -7.76 -10.59
C MET A 101 -16.30 -8.88 -11.22
N GLY A 102 -16.82 -10.11 -11.29
CA GLY A 102 -16.11 -11.24 -11.90
C GLY A 102 -15.82 -11.04 -13.39
N LEU A 103 -16.80 -10.58 -14.16
CA LEU A 103 -16.65 -10.33 -15.60
C LEU A 103 -15.65 -9.19 -15.88
N SER A 104 -15.72 -8.11 -15.10
CA SER A 104 -14.77 -6.98 -15.24
C SER A 104 -13.33 -7.39 -14.90
N LEU A 105 -13.13 -8.22 -13.87
CA LEU A 105 -11.83 -8.78 -13.51
C LEU A 105 -11.26 -9.68 -14.61
N ILE A 106 -12.07 -10.62 -15.12
CA ILE A 106 -11.65 -11.53 -16.20
C ILE A 106 -11.29 -10.75 -17.45
N TYR A 107 -12.09 -9.74 -17.81
CA TYR A 107 -11.80 -8.87 -18.95
C TYR A 107 -10.48 -8.09 -18.74
N MET A 108 -10.24 -7.56 -17.53
CA MET A 108 -9.02 -6.83 -17.21
C MET A 108 -7.77 -7.71 -17.31
N LEU A 109 -7.83 -8.93 -16.76
CA LEU A 109 -6.72 -9.89 -16.81
C LEU A 109 -6.46 -10.37 -18.24
N SER A 110 -7.52 -10.72 -18.97
CA SER A 110 -7.44 -11.18 -20.36
C SER A 110 -6.86 -10.09 -21.28
N ASN A 111 -7.34 -8.85 -21.15
CA ASN A 111 -6.85 -7.73 -21.95
C ASN A 111 -5.41 -7.33 -21.54
N SER A 112 -5.02 -7.53 -20.27
CA SER A 112 -3.62 -7.31 -19.84
C SER A 112 -2.65 -8.33 -20.43
N TYR A 113 -3.09 -9.57 -20.63
CA TYR A 113 -2.28 -10.61 -21.25
C TYR A 113 -2.19 -10.41 -22.77
N PHE A 114 -3.32 -10.09 -23.42
CA PHE A 114 -3.43 -10.03 -24.88
C PHE A 114 -3.17 -8.65 -25.50
N LYS A 115 -3.13 -7.58 -24.69
CA LYS A 115 -2.89 -6.18 -25.11
C LYS A 115 -3.81 -5.68 -26.25
N TRP A 116 -5.07 -6.14 -26.29
CA TRP A 116 -5.98 -5.85 -27.41
C TRP A 116 -6.40 -4.37 -27.50
N HIS A 117 -6.89 -3.80 -26.39
CA HIS A 117 -7.34 -2.40 -26.36
C HIS A 117 -7.01 -1.76 -25.01
N GLN A 118 -5.85 -1.11 -24.92
CA GLN A 118 -5.34 -0.49 -23.69
C GLN A 118 -6.28 0.57 -23.09
N LYS A 119 -7.09 1.26 -23.93
CA LYS A 119 -8.08 2.24 -23.48
C LYS A 119 -9.26 1.58 -22.75
N SER A 120 -9.75 0.45 -23.25
CA SER A 120 -10.86 -0.30 -22.63
C SER A 120 -10.47 -0.88 -21.26
N GLN A 121 -9.19 -1.21 -21.08
CA GLN A 121 -8.66 -1.71 -19.80
C GLN A 121 -8.89 -0.73 -18.63
N ARG A 122 -8.87 0.58 -18.89
CA ARG A 122 -9.04 1.62 -17.85
C ARG A 122 -10.48 1.74 -17.39
N TYR A 123 -11.42 1.71 -18.33
CA TYR A 123 -12.85 1.70 -18.03
C TYR A 123 -13.25 0.41 -17.30
N ALA A 124 -12.71 -0.74 -17.73
CA ALA A 124 -12.89 -2.00 -17.03
C ALA A 124 -12.32 -1.97 -15.60
N GLY A 125 -11.14 -1.38 -15.40
CA GLY A 125 -10.55 -1.19 -14.08
C GLY A 125 -11.41 -0.28 -13.18
N SER A 126 -12.03 0.74 -13.76
CA SER A 126 -12.90 1.65 -13.01
C SER A 126 -14.22 0.98 -12.62
N LEU A 127 -14.81 0.19 -13.52
CA LEU A 127 -15.98 -0.64 -13.21
C LEU A 127 -15.66 -1.71 -12.16
N PHE A 128 -14.48 -2.31 -12.21
CA PHE A 128 -14.01 -3.26 -11.20
C PHE A 128 -13.91 -2.60 -9.81
N LEU A 129 -13.30 -1.41 -9.72
CA LEU A 129 -13.19 -0.68 -8.46
C LEU A 129 -14.56 -0.26 -7.90
N ILE A 130 -15.44 0.27 -8.75
CA ILE A 130 -16.79 0.69 -8.36
C ILE A 130 -17.60 -0.51 -7.87
N SER A 131 -17.66 -1.59 -8.66
CA SER A 131 -18.39 -2.81 -8.28
C SER A 131 -17.81 -3.48 -7.03
N GLY A 132 -16.47 -3.48 -6.87
CA GLY A 132 -15.81 -4.00 -5.68
C GLY A 132 -16.16 -3.20 -4.42
N ILE A 133 -16.13 -1.87 -4.47
CA ILE A 133 -16.49 -1.02 -3.32
C ILE A 133 -17.97 -1.20 -2.96
N ILE A 134 -18.85 -1.24 -3.96
CA ILE A 134 -20.29 -1.47 -3.72
C ILE A 134 -20.52 -2.86 -3.14
N PHE A 135 -19.82 -3.89 -3.61
CA PHE A 135 -19.88 -5.23 -3.04
C PHE A 135 -19.49 -5.22 -1.55
N LEU A 136 -18.40 -4.52 -1.20
CA LEU A 136 -17.96 -4.40 0.19
C LEU A 136 -19.00 -3.68 1.06
N ILE A 137 -19.60 -2.60 0.56
CA ILE A 137 -20.65 -1.86 1.27
C ILE A 137 -21.91 -2.72 1.45
N SER A 138 -22.38 -3.40 0.41
CA SER A 138 -23.60 -4.22 0.46
C SER A 138 -23.49 -5.43 1.39
N ASN A 139 -22.28 -5.98 1.57
CA ASN A 139 -22.03 -7.12 2.46
C ASN A 139 -21.54 -6.71 3.86
N ASN A 140 -21.53 -5.41 4.18
CA ASN A 140 -20.97 -4.87 5.42
C ASN A 140 -19.52 -5.31 5.70
N LEU A 141 -18.71 -5.42 4.64
CA LEU A 141 -17.29 -5.77 4.74
C LEU A 141 -16.45 -4.51 4.90
N TYR A 142 -16.02 -4.24 6.13
CA TYR A 142 -15.16 -3.10 6.46
C TYR A 142 -13.73 -3.30 6.00
N GLY A 143 -13.02 -2.19 5.75
CA GLY A 143 -11.60 -2.22 5.37
C GLY A 143 -10.73 -2.96 6.39
N LYS A 144 -11.03 -2.83 7.68
CA LYS A 144 -10.37 -3.57 8.76
C LYS A 144 -10.36 -5.09 8.53
N LEU A 145 -11.50 -5.69 8.16
CA LEU A 145 -11.59 -7.14 7.95
C LEU A 145 -10.71 -7.60 6.79
N ILE A 146 -10.68 -6.83 5.70
CA ILE A 146 -9.83 -7.12 4.53
C ILE A 146 -8.34 -7.10 4.94
N PHE A 147 -7.94 -6.06 5.67
CA PHE A 147 -6.55 -5.92 6.13
C PHE A 147 -6.17 -6.96 7.17
N GLN A 148 -7.10 -7.36 8.05
CA GLN A 148 -6.89 -8.43 9.02
C GLN A 148 -6.68 -9.78 8.33
N GLU A 149 -7.50 -10.12 7.35
CA GLU A 149 -7.33 -11.34 6.55
C GLU A 149 -6.02 -11.34 5.77
N PHE A 150 -5.64 -10.19 5.20
CA PHE A 150 -4.34 -10.04 4.56
C PHE A 150 -3.19 -10.22 5.56
N SER A 151 -3.27 -9.60 6.74
CA SER A 151 -2.27 -9.71 7.80
C SER A 151 -2.13 -11.15 8.30
N ASN A 152 -3.24 -11.87 8.49
CA ASN A 152 -3.24 -13.28 8.87
C ASN A 152 -2.52 -14.16 7.84
N LYS A 153 -2.72 -13.90 6.54
CA LYS A 153 -2.00 -14.62 5.47
C LYS A 153 -0.51 -14.33 5.45
N ILE A 154 -0.11 -13.07 5.67
CA ILE A 154 1.31 -12.71 5.80
C ILE A 154 1.92 -13.37 7.04
N ALA A 155 1.22 -13.36 8.18
CA ALA A 155 1.67 -14.03 9.40
C ALA A 155 1.83 -15.55 9.19
N TYR A 156 0.87 -16.19 8.53
CA TYR A 156 0.98 -17.60 8.16
C TYR A 156 2.18 -17.84 7.23
N PHE A 157 2.37 -17.01 6.21
CA PHE A 157 3.53 -17.12 5.31
C PHE A 157 4.86 -16.99 6.07
N LEU A 158 4.98 -16.04 6.99
CA LEU A 158 6.19 -15.89 7.81
C LEU A 158 6.39 -17.05 8.77
N SER A 159 5.31 -17.66 9.28
CA SER A 159 5.40 -18.87 10.12
C SER A 159 5.99 -20.08 9.39
N LEU A 160 5.99 -20.09 8.05
CA LEU A 160 6.70 -21.14 7.29
C LEU A 160 8.22 -21.14 7.55
N SER A 161 8.79 -20.00 7.97
CA SER A 161 10.19 -19.92 8.39
C SER A 161 10.51 -20.81 9.60
N ASP A 162 9.49 -21.19 10.39
CA ASP A 162 9.64 -22.07 11.54
C ASP A 162 10.12 -23.47 11.14
N TYR A 163 9.66 -23.98 9.99
CA TYR A 163 10.14 -25.26 9.47
C TYR A 163 11.62 -25.21 9.13
N GLY A 164 12.09 -24.10 8.56
CA GLY A 164 13.52 -23.88 8.28
C GLY A 164 14.35 -23.73 9.56
N ALA A 165 13.81 -23.02 10.56
CA ALA A 165 14.46 -22.87 11.85
C ALA A 165 14.55 -24.20 12.61
N GLN A 166 13.48 -25.01 12.61
CA GLN A 166 13.48 -26.36 13.20
C GLN A 166 14.42 -27.31 12.46
N PHE A 167 14.51 -27.21 11.14
CA PHE A 167 15.47 -28.01 10.37
C PHE A 167 16.93 -27.68 10.74
N LEU A 168 17.27 -26.40 10.92
CA LEU A 168 18.64 -25.97 11.22
C LEU A 168 19.01 -26.09 12.71
N PHE A 169 18.09 -25.76 13.60
CA PHE A 169 18.35 -25.61 15.04
C PHE A 169 17.62 -26.65 15.91
N ALA A 170 16.86 -27.56 15.29
CA ALA A 170 16.14 -28.65 15.95
C ALA A 170 15.33 -28.14 17.16
N ASN A 171 15.55 -28.74 18.34
CA ASN A 171 14.79 -28.48 19.56
C ASN A 171 14.94 -27.04 20.09
N LEU A 172 15.97 -26.29 19.66
CA LEU A 172 16.16 -24.89 20.06
C LEU A 172 15.17 -23.93 19.37
N ALA A 173 14.57 -24.33 18.26
CA ALA A 173 13.55 -23.56 17.54
C ALA A 173 12.13 -24.13 17.73
N ASN A 174 11.99 -25.28 18.41
CA ASN A 174 10.70 -25.90 18.68
C ASN A 174 10.03 -25.24 19.91
N SER A 175 8.88 -24.61 19.69
CA SER A 175 8.09 -23.93 20.73
C SER A 175 7.60 -24.86 21.84
N GLU A 176 7.46 -26.16 21.58
CA GLU A 176 7.06 -27.16 22.59
C GLU A 176 8.10 -27.31 23.71
N HIS A 177 9.36 -27.03 23.41
CA HIS A 177 10.47 -27.17 24.35
C HIS A 177 10.82 -25.86 25.09
N PHE A 178 10.09 -24.76 24.81
CA PHE A 178 10.35 -23.47 25.45
C PHE A 178 9.86 -23.43 26.89
N PHE A 179 8.63 -23.86 27.12
CA PHE A 179 7.99 -23.86 28.43
C PHE A 179 7.26 -25.20 28.64
N PRO A 180 8.01 -26.29 28.88
CA PRO A 180 7.41 -27.59 29.13
C PRO A 180 6.63 -27.53 30.46
N GLY A 181 5.53 -28.29 30.55
CA GLY A 181 4.62 -28.26 31.70
C GLY A 181 5.28 -28.66 33.03
N SER A 182 4.57 -28.45 34.14
CA SER A 182 5.04 -28.75 35.52
C SER A 182 5.47 -30.19 35.75
N ASP A 183 5.06 -31.11 34.86
CA ASP A 183 5.37 -32.54 34.93
C ASP A 183 6.71 -32.90 34.27
N SER A 184 7.37 -31.93 33.64
CA SER A 184 8.67 -32.14 32.99
C SER A 184 9.84 -31.94 33.96
N GLY A 185 10.83 -32.84 33.92
CA GLY A 185 11.99 -32.81 34.82
C GLY A 185 13.02 -31.70 34.54
N TRP A 186 12.68 -30.71 33.72
CA TRP A 186 13.58 -29.63 33.29
C TRP A 186 12.80 -28.35 32.98
N PRO A 187 13.42 -27.16 33.09
CA PRO A 187 12.70 -25.88 33.00
C PRO A 187 12.38 -25.40 31.56
N GLY A 188 12.77 -26.17 30.53
CA GLY A 188 12.68 -25.75 29.12
C GLY A 188 13.78 -24.78 28.69
N PHE A 189 13.81 -24.46 27.40
CA PHE A 189 14.77 -23.51 26.83
C PHE A 189 14.35 -22.04 27.02
N GLY A 190 13.10 -21.73 27.34
CA GLY A 190 12.55 -20.38 27.25
C GLY A 190 12.44 -19.87 25.80
N PHE A 191 11.87 -18.67 25.60
CA PHE A 191 11.72 -18.11 24.25
C PHE A 191 13.07 -17.70 23.66
N GLN A 192 13.54 -18.46 22.68
CA GLN A 192 14.82 -18.24 22.03
C GLN A 192 14.70 -17.26 20.86
N PHE A 193 14.88 -15.97 21.14
CA PHE A 193 14.78 -14.91 20.12
C PHE A 193 15.69 -15.18 18.91
N ALA A 194 16.95 -15.58 19.14
CA ALA A 194 17.92 -15.78 18.07
C ALA A 194 17.53 -16.91 17.10
N PHE A 195 16.94 -17.99 17.61
CA PHE A 195 16.59 -19.16 16.79
C PHE A 195 15.15 -19.13 16.28
N LYS A 196 14.30 -18.25 16.82
CA LYS A 196 12.91 -18.09 16.37
C LYS A 196 12.72 -16.89 15.45
N VAL A 197 13.29 -15.73 15.79
CA VAL A 197 13.00 -14.46 15.10
C VAL A 197 13.97 -14.18 13.97
N LEU A 198 15.28 -14.42 14.17
CA LEU A 198 16.28 -14.13 13.13
C LEU A 198 16.11 -14.97 11.86
N PRO A 199 15.76 -16.28 11.91
CA PRO A 199 15.51 -17.05 10.70
C PRO A 199 14.34 -16.53 9.86
N THR A 200 13.33 -15.92 10.50
CA THR A 200 12.22 -15.26 9.78
C THR A 200 12.73 -14.09 8.94
N ILE A 201 13.68 -13.30 9.46
CA ILE A 201 14.32 -12.19 8.71
C ILE A 201 15.09 -12.74 7.50
N VAL A 202 15.86 -13.82 7.69
CA VAL A 202 16.62 -14.47 6.59
C VAL A 202 15.68 -15.03 5.52
N PHE A 203 14.59 -15.70 5.94
CA PHE A 203 13.58 -16.22 5.05
C PHE A 203 12.90 -15.12 4.23
N PHE A 204 12.46 -14.05 4.90
CA PHE A 204 11.82 -12.92 4.23
C PHE A 204 12.78 -12.19 3.28
N GLY A 205 14.02 -11.94 3.71
CA GLY A 205 15.05 -11.33 2.85
C GLY A 205 15.38 -12.17 1.60
N GLY A 206 15.45 -13.50 1.76
CA GLY A 206 15.61 -14.44 0.64
C GLY A 206 14.42 -14.40 -0.31
N PHE A 207 13.20 -14.41 0.21
CA PHE A 207 11.98 -14.30 -0.59
C PHE A 207 11.91 -12.97 -1.36
N MET A 208 12.18 -11.85 -0.69
CA MET A 208 12.23 -10.54 -1.31
C MET A 208 13.26 -10.50 -2.44
N SER A 209 14.43 -11.09 -2.24
CA SER A 209 15.47 -11.20 -3.28
C SER A 209 14.97 -11.92 -4.54
N VAL A 210 14.18 -12.99 -4.39
CA VAL A 210 13.54 -13.69 -5.51
C VAL A 210 12.52 -12.78 -6.24
N LEU A 211 11.69 -12.06 -5.48
CA LEU A 211 10.71 -11.13 -6.07
C LEU A 211 11.37 -9.96 -6.82
N TYR A 212 12.52 -9.48 -6.33
CA TYR A 212 13.34 -8.49 -7.02
C TYR A 212 13.97 -9.06 -8.28
N TYR A 213 14.49 -10.28 -8.24
CA TYR A 213 15.06 -10.93 -9.43
C TYR A 213 14.01 -11.10 -10.55
N TRP A 214 12.77 -11.47 -10.20
CA TRP A 214 11.66 -11.62 -11.16
C TRP A 214 11.02 -10.30 -11.62
N GLY A 215 11.45 -9.15 -11.11
CA GLY A 215 10.89 -7.86 -11.52
C GLY A 215 9.52 -7.53 -10.89
N ILE A 216 9.03 -8.32 -9.93
CA ILE A 216 7.70 -8.13 -9.33
C ILE A 216 7.71 -6.91 -8.41
N MET A 217 8.70 -6.81 -7.52
CA MET A 217 8.83 -5.67 -6.60
C MET A 217 8.97 -4.35 -7.34
N GLN A 218 9.73 -4.33 -8.43
CA GLN A 218 9.92 -3.15 -9.27
C GLN A 218 8.59 -2.68 -9.85
N LYS A 219 7.74 -3.58 -10.34
CA LYS A 219 6.42 -3.23 -10.87
C LYS A 219 5.52 -2.65 -9.78
N VAL A 220 5.50 -3.25 -8.59
CA VAL A 220 4.71 -2.78 -7.43
C VAL A 220 5.17 -1.39 -6.99
N ILE A 221 6.47 -1.21 -6.77
CA ILE A 221 7.07 0.05 -6.31
C ILE A 221 6.85 1.16 -7.34
N ILE A 222 7.04 0.88 -8.64
CA ILE A 222 6.80 1.88 -9.70
C ILE A 222 5.32 2.26 -9.77
N ALA A 223 4.40 1.30 -9.61
CA ALA A 223 2.97 1.60 -9.61
C ALA A 223 2.60 2.52 -8.43
N MET A 224 3.07 2.19 -7.22
CA MET A 224 2.85 3.02 -6.03
C MET A 224 3.50 4.40 -6.15
N SER A 225 4.76 4.45 -6.61
CA SER A 225 5.49 5.70 -6.82
C SER A 225 4.79 6.64 -7.81
N ARG A 226 4.23 6.10 -8.90
CA ARG A 226 3.46 6.91 -9.86
C ARG A 226 2.20 7.50 -9.23
N PHE A 227 1.47 6.71 -8.44
CA PHE A 227 0.28 7.16 -7.73
C PHE A 227 0.62 8.24 -6.68
N MET A 228 1.67 8.01 -5.89
CA MET A 228 2.15 8.96 -4.87
C MET A 228 2.66 10.24 -5.51
N ARG A 229 3.38 10.16 -6.64
CA ARG A 229 3.89 11.33 -7.35
C ARG A 229 2.75 12.18 -7.90
N TRP A 230 1.72 11.53 -8.45
CA TRP A 230 0.55 12.23 -8.99
C TRP A 230 -0.24 12.97 -7.89
N THR A 231 -0.44 12.35 -6.72
CA THR A 231 -1.14 12.99 -5.59
C THR A 231 -0.30 14.09 -4.95
N ILE A 232 0.87 13.73 -4.41
CA ILE A 232 1.74 14.59 -3.58
C ILE A 232 2.44 15.68 -4.41
N GLY A 233 2.84 15.38 -5.66
CA GLY A 233 3.52 16.33 -6.55
C GLY A 233 5.02 16.51 -6.28
N THR A 234 5.64 15.58 -5.56
CA THR A 234 7.08 15.50 -5.28
C THR A 234 7.90 15.00 -6.48
N SER A 235 9.23 15.07 -6.38
CA SER A 235 10.12 14.62 -7.44
C SER A 235 10.04 13.10 -7.66
N GLY A 236 10.36 12.66 -8.88
CA GLY A 236 10.28 11.23 -9.23
C GLY A 236 11.22 10.36 -8.40
N ALA A 237 12.44 10.84 -8.14
CA ALA A 237 13.45 10.10 -7.39
C ALA A 237 13.09 10.00 -5.89
N GLU A 238 12.73 11.11 -5.24
CA GLU A 238 12.37 11.07 -3.81
C GLU A 238 11.11 10.23 -3.58
N THR A 239 10.12 10.33 -4.48
CA THR A 239 8.88 9.56 -4.37
C THR A 239 9.11 8.07 -4.60
N LEU A 240 9.99 7.70 -5.55
CA LEU A 240 10.33 6.31 -5.80
C LEU A 240 11.04 5.70 -4.60
N SER A 241 12.01 6.40 -4.02
CA SER A 241 12.71 5.93 -2.81
C SER A 241 11.76 5.80 -1.61
N CYS A 242 10.92 6.81 -1.35
CA CYS A 242 9.96 6.75 -0.25
C CYS A 242 8.91 5.64 -0.43
N SER A 243 8.49 5.37 -1.68
CA SER A 243 7.55 4.26 -1.96
C SER A 243 8.22 2.89 -1.82
N ALA A 244 9.51 2.80 -2.13
CA ALA A 244 10.28 1.57 -1.95
C ALA A 244 10.51 1.24 -0.47
N ASN A 245 10.69 2.24 0.38
CA ASN A 245 10.85 2.11 1.84
C ASN A 245 9.66 1.42 2.56
N ILE A 246 8.54 1.18 1.88
CA ILE A 246 7.42 0.38 2.39
C ILE A 246 7.77 -1.13 2.40
N PHE A 247 8.70 -1.55 1.54
CA PHE A 247 9.04 -2.96 1.32
C PHE A 247 10.50 -3.31 1.56
N VAL A 248 11.39 -2.32 1.49
CA VAL A 248 12.83 -2.50 1.68
C VAL A 248 13.38 -1.51 2.68
N GLY A 249 14.53 -1.85 3.25
CA GLY A 249 15.16 -1.03 4.27
C GLY A 249 15.72 0.28 3.75
N GLN A 250 15.98 1.17 4.70
CA GLN A 250 16.54 2.52 4.51
C GLN A 250 17.86 2.56 3.71
N THR A 251 18.62 1.46 3.67
CA THR A 251 19.88 1.34 2.91
C THR A 251 19.68 0.81 1.49
N GLU A 252 18.57 0.10 1.25
CA GLU A 252 18.28 -0.57 -0.02
C GLU A 252 17.41 0.31 -0.94
N ALA A 253 16.46 1.05 -0.39
CA ALA A 253 15.61 1.93 -1.18
C ALA A 253 16.39 3.02 -1.96
N PRO A 254 17.43 3.66 -1.41
CA PRO A 254 18.23 4.63 -2.17
C PRO A 254 19.02 4.01 -3.32
N LEU A 255 19.33 2.70 -3.28
CA LEU A 255 20.05 2.03 -4.37
C LEU A 255 19.22 2.01 -5.67
N LEU A 256 17.90 2.03 -5.57
CA LEU A 256 16.99 2.09 -6.73
C LEU A 256 17.09 3.42 -7.49
N ILE A 257 17.55 4.48 -6.82
CA ILE A 257 17.73 5.82 -7.39
C ILE A 257 19.20 6.24 -7.45
N LYS A 258 20.15 5.29 -7.28
CA LYS A 258 21.59 5.56 -7.21
C LYS A 258 22.11 6.56 -8.26
N PRO A 259 21.73 6.49 -9.55
CA PRO A 259 22.23 7.43 -10.56
C PRO A 259 21.78 8.88 -10.37
N PHE A 260 20.73 9.12 -9.57
CA PHE A 260 20.16 10.45 -9.36
C PHE A 260 20.69 11.13 -8.10
N LEU A 261 21.29 10.39 -7.16
CA LEU A 261 21.70 10.88 -5.84
C LEU A 261 22.62 12.10 -5.91
N ASP A 262 23.60 12.10 -6.83
CA ASP A 262 24.58 13.18 -6.97
C ASP A 262 23.96 14.50 -7.44
N GLY A 263 22.81 14.45 -8.12
CA GLY A 263 22.10 15.61 -8.66
C GLY A 263 20.95 16.11 -7.79
N MET A 264 20.70 15.51 -6.62
CA MET A 264 19.53 15.82 -5.80
C MET A 264 19.71 17.11 -5.01
N THR A 265 18.62 17.82 -4.79
CA THR A 265 18.58 18.96 -3.87
C THR A 265 18.70 18.49 -2.42
N LYS A 266 19.12 19.40 -1.53
CA LYS A 266 19.17 19.12 -0.08
C LYS A 266 17.81 18.69 0.48
N SER A 267 16.71 19.25 -0.05
CA SER A 267 15.36 18.89 0.38
C SER A 267 15.02 17.45 -0.01
N GLU A 268 15.30 17.05 -1.26
CA GLU A 268 14.99 15.69 -1.69
C GLU A 268 15.85 14.64 -0.97
N LEU A 269 17.12 14.96 -0.69
CA LEU A 269 17.98 14.09 0.12
C LEU A 269 17.45 13.95 1.55
N LEU A 270 17.01 15.05 2.16
CA LEU A 270 16.37 15.02 3.48
C LEU A 270 15.09 14.18 3.44
N THR A 271 14.25 14.33 2.41
CA THR A 271 13.03 13.53 2.22
C THR A 271 13.36 12.03 2.22
N ILE A 272 14.40 11.60 1.49
CA ILE A 272 14.81 10.20 1.43
C ILE A 272 15.27 9.68 2.80
N MET A 273 16.09 10.46 3.51
CA MET A 273 16.58 10.09 4.84
C MET A 273 15.42 9.96 5.83
N VAL A 274 14.56 10.98 5.92
CA VAL A 274 13.39 10.97 6.80
C VAL A 274 12.44 9.85 6.42
N GLY A 275 12.22 9.62 5.13
CA GLY A 275 11.40 8.51 4.64
C GLY A 275 11.94 7.14 5.05
N GLY A 276 13.27 6.96 5.07
CA GLY A 276 13.91 5.73 5.53
C GLY A 276 13.78 5.52 7.04
N PHE A 277 13.93 6.58 7.84
CA PHE A 277 13.77 6.50 9.30
C PHE A 277 12.32 6.41 9.76
N ALA A 278 11.36 6.79 8.91
CA ALA A 278 9.94 6.74 9.22
C ALA A 278 9.32 5.35 9.00
N THR A 279 10.01 4.43 8.31
CA THR A 279 9.50 3.10 7.99
C THR A 279 10.37 1.99 8.62
N ILE A 280 9.87 0.76 8.52
CA ILE A 280 10.56 -0.47 8.94
C ILE A 280 10.82 -1.36 7.72
N ALA A 281 11.74 -2.31 7.87
CA ALA A 281 12.05 -3.35 6.87
C ALA A 281 11.72 -4.74 7.43
#